data_AF-A0A3C1KU55-F1
#
_entry.id   AF-A0A3C1KU55-F1
#
_cell.length_a   1.000
_cell.length_b   1.000
_cell.length_c   1.000
_cell.angle_alpha   90.00
_cell.angle_beta   90.00
_cell.angle_gamma   90.00
#
_symmetry.space_group_name_H-M   'P 1'
#
loop_
_entity.id
_entity.type
_entity.pdbx_description
1 polymer ?
#
loop_
_entity_poly.entity_id
_entity_poly.type
_entity_poly.pdbx_seq_one_letter_code
_entity_poly.pdbx_strand_id
1 'polypeptide(L)'
;KDKATGKEQSIRITASGGLSEEDIEKMVADAEANADADARFEELIAARNSCDGLVHAARKTLEEAGDNATADEKAAIESAISEAE
;
A
#
# COMPACT_ATOMS: atom_id res chain seq x y z
N LYS A 1 -22.74 -24.19 11.63
CA LYS A 1 -23.94 -24.80 12.23
C LYS A 1 -25.15 -23.91 11.96
N ASP A 2 -26.10 -24.38 11.14
CA ASP A 2 -27.32 -23.65 10.85
C ASP A 2 -28.28 -23.69 12.07
N LYS A 3 -28.86 -22.54 12.43
CA LYS A 3 -29.67 -22.38 13.65
C LYS A 3 -31.09 -22.96 13.56
N ALA A 4 -31.59 -23.32 12.37
CA ALA A 4 -32.96 -23.81 12.22
C ALA A 4 -33.10 -25.35 12.20
N THR A 5 -32.10 -26.07 11.70
CA THR A 5 -32.21 -27.53 11.48
C THR A 5 -31.16 -28.36 12.22
N GLY A 6 -30.19 -27.72 12.89
CA GLY A 6 -29.16 -28.40 13.69
C GLY A 6 -28.17 -29.26 12.90
N LYS A 7 -28.32 -29.37 11.57
CA LYS A 7 -27.42 -30.14 10.70
C LYS A 7 -26.12 -29.36 10.49
N GLU A 8 -25.00 -29.95 10.89
CA GLU A 8 -23.67 -29.47 10.51
C GLU A 8 -23.30 -30.04 9.14
N GLN A 9 -23.27 -29.17 8.13
CA GLN A 9 -22.58 -29.47 6.89
C GLN A 9 -21.11 -29.08 7.07
N SER A 10 -20.25 -30.08 7.26
CA SER A 10 -18.80 -29.89 7.20
C SER A 10 -18.41 -29.91 5.72
N ILE A 11 -18.03 -28.76 5.16
CA ILE A 11 -17.35 -28.73 3.87
C ILE A 11 -15.91 -29.15 4.13
N ARG A 12 -15.61 -30.44 3.93
CA ARG A 12 -14.24 -30.95 3.98
C ARG A 12 -13.67 -30.85 2.57
N ILE A 13 -12.79 -29.88 2.34
CA ILE A 13 -12.05 -29.77 1.09
C ILE A 13 -11.04 -30.92 1.06
N THR A 14 -11.39 -32.02 0.39
CA THR A 14 -10.42 -33.07 0.06
C THR A 14 -9.76 -32.68 -1.26
N ALA A 15 -8.48 -32.32 -1.20
CA ALA A 15 -7.70 -31.95 -2.38
C ALA A 15 -7.55 -33.14 -3.32
N SER A 16 -8.46 -33.29 -4.28
CA SER A 16 -8.39 -34.30 -5.36
C SER A 16 -7.78 -33.75 -6.65
N GLY A 17 -7.10 -32.60 -6.57
CA GLY A 17 -6.53 -31.87 -7.71
C GLY A 17 -5.88 -30.56 -7.26
N GLY A 18 -4.94 -30.65 -6.31
CA GLY A 18 -4.08 -29.52 -5.94
C GLY A 18 -2.90 -29.39 -6.90
N LEU A 19 -2.18 -28.27 -6.80
CA LEU A 19 -0.88 -28.06 -7.44
C LEU A 19 0.01 -29.29 -7.17
N SER A 20 0.64 -29.82 -8.22
CA SER A 20 1.65 -30.86 -8.04
C SER A 20 2.86 -30.31 -7.30
N GLU A 21 3.71 -31.17 -6.73
CA GLU A 21 4.97 -30.76 -6.10
C GLU A 21 5.81 -29.88 -7.06
N GLU A 22 5.80 -30.23 -8.36
CA GLU A 22 6.50 -29.52 -9.43
C GLU A 22 5.88 -28.13 -9.71
N ASP A 23 4.56 -28.02 -9.65
CA ASP A 23 3.86 -26.72 -9.75
C ASP A 23 4.16 -25.83 -8.53
N ILE A 24 4.26 -26.43 -7.33
CA ILE A 24 4.60 -25.72 -6.09
C ILE A 24 6.02 -25.19 -6.15
N GLU A 25 7.00 -26.02 -6.53
CA GLU A 25 8.40 -25.59 -6.68
C GLU A 25 8.55 -24.48 -7.71
N LYS A 26 7.85 -24.60 -8.85
CA LYS A 26 7.84 -23.55 -9.87
C LYS A 26 7.23 -22.24 -9.35
N MET A 27 6.13 -22.30 -8.62
CA MET A 27 5.51 -21.12 -8.01
C MET A 27 6.40 -20.46 -6.95
N VAL A 28 7.15 -21.25 -6.18
CA VAL A 28 8.13 -20.71 -5.21
C VAL A 28 9.27 -20.00 -5.94
N ALA A 29 9.84 -20.60 -6.98
CA ALA A 29 10.91 -19.98 -7.76
C ALA A 29 10.43 -18.70 -8.47
N ASP A 30 9.22 -18.70 -9.04
CA ASP A 30 8.62 -17.53 -9.66
C ASP A 30 8.35 -16.44 -8.61
N ALA A 31 7.90 -16.79 -7.40
CA ALA A 31 7.69 -15.84 -6.32
C ALA A 31 9.01 -15.21 -5.84
N GLU A 32 10.07 -16.00 -5.67
CA GLU A 32 11.41 -15.49 -5.30
C GLU A 32 11.98 -14.57 -6.38
N ALA A 33 11.80 -14.89 -7.66
CA ALA A 33 12.25 -14.05 -8.76
C ALA A 33 11.53 -12.70 -8.83
N ASN A 34 10.27 -12.64 -8.37
CA ASN A 34 9.47 -11.41 -8.36
C ASN A 34 9.52 -10.66 -7.03
N ALA A 35 9.99 -11.29 -5.94
CA ALA A 35 10.04 -10.70 -4.61
C ALA A 35 10.79 -9.36 -4.59
N ASP A 36 11.92 -9.26 -5.28
CA ASP A 36 12.68 -8.01 -5.38
C ASP A 36 11.93 -6.91 -6.15
N ALA A 37 11.15 -7.28 -7.18
CA ALA A 37 10.36 -6.34 -7.95
C ALA A 37 9.16 -5.84 -7.15
N ASP A 38 8.48 -6.74 -6.45
CA ASP A 38 7.35 -6.43 -5.57
C ASP A 38 7.78 -5.55 -4.40
N ALA A 39 8.94 -5.84 -3.78
CA ALA A 39 9.50 -5.03 -2.71
C ALA A 39 9.83 -3.61 -3.18
N ARG A 40 10.45 -3.44 -4.35
CA ARG A 40 10.71 -2.12 -4.93
C ARG A 40 9.44 -1.35 -5.25
N PHE A 41 8.41 -2.06 -5.71
CA PHE A 41 7.12 -1.44 -5.99
C PHE A 41 6.43 -0.98 -4.70
N GLU A 42 6.46 -1.81 -3.65
CA GLU A 42 5.95 -1.45 -2.33
C GLU A 42 6.69 -0.24 -1.74
N GLU A 43 8.01 -0.21 -1.82
CA GLU A 43 8.83 0.94 -1.39
C GLU A 43 8.46 2.22 -2.15
N LEU A 44 8.26 2.14 -3.47
CA LEU A 44 7.84 3.28 -4.28
C LEU A 44 6.48 3.82 -3.83
N ILE A 45 5.51 2.93 -3.60
CA ILE A 45 4.17 3.32 -3.14
C ILE A 45 4.22 3.88 -1.72
N ALA A 46 5.02 3.28 -0.83
CA ALA A 46 5.22 3.79 0.53
C ALA A 46 5.84 5.19 0.52
N ALA A 47 6.87 5.42 -0.31
CA ALA A 47 7.49 6.73 -0.49
C ALA A 47 6.48 7.76 -1.01
N ARG A 48 5.66 7.39 -2.01
CA ARG A 48 4.63 8.27 -2.55
C ARG A 48 3.57 8.64 -1.51
N ASN A 49 3.04 7.65 -0.79
CA ASN A 49 2.06 7.89 0.28
C ASN A 49 2.64 8.77 1.39
N SER A 50 3.92 8.58 1.74
CA SER A 50 4.60 9.44 2.70
C SER A 50 4.77 10.86 2.17
N CYS A 51 5.11 11.02 0.89
CA CYS A 51 5.23 12.32 0.24
C CYS A 51 3.88 13.07 0.25
N ASP A 52 2.80 12.41 -0.17
CA ASP A 52 1.44 12.98 -0.17
C ASP A 52 1.01 13.43 1.23
N GLY A 53 1.33 12.62 2.25
CA GLY A 53 1.07 12.97 3.66
C GLY A 53 1.85 14.21 4.11
N LEU A 54 3.12 14.33 3.71
CA LEU A 54 3.96 15.49 4.01
C LEU A 54 3.46 16.74 3.27
N VAL A 55 3.10 16.63 1.99
CA VAL A 55 2.51 17.72 1.20
C VAL A 55 1.23 18.21 1.86
N HIS A 56 0.34 17.30 2.28
CA HIS A 56 -0.89 17.68 2.96
C HIS A 56 -0.62 18.40 4.29
N ALA A 57 0.32 17.91 5.09
CA ALA A 57 0.73 18.56 6.34
C ALA A 57 1.31 19.95 6.08
N ALA A 58 2.20 20.09 5.09
CA ALA A 58 2.81 21.36 4.71
C ALA A 58 1.77 22.38 4.24
N ARG A 59 0.80 21.97 3.41
CA ARG A 59 -0.34 22.82 3.00
C ARG A 59 -1.14 23.31 4.20
N LYS A 60 -1.46 22.41 5.13
CA LYS A 60 -2.21 22.75 6.33
C LYS A 60 -1.43 23.72 7.22
N THR A 61 -0.14 23.48 7.44
CA THR A 61 0.73 24.38 8.20
C THR A 61 0.82 25.75 7.54
N LEU A 62 0.85 25.82 6.21
CA LEU A 62 0.86 27.09 5.48
C LEU A 62 -0.46 27.86 5.65
N GLU A 63 -1.58 27.15 5.60
CA GLU A 63 -2.91 27.72 5.84
C GLU A 63 -3.06 28.22 7.29
N GLU A 64 -2.60 27.46 8.28
CA GLU A 64 -2.58 27.84 9.70
C GLU A 64 -1.61 29.00 9.98
N ALA A 65 -0.46 29.04 9.30
CA ALA A 65 0.50 30.12 9.43
C ALA A 65 -0.07 31.45 8.92
N GLY A 66 -0.99 31.42 7.94
CA GLY A 66 -1.75 32.59 7.50
C GLY A 66 -0.85 33.80 7.26
N ASP A 67 -1.13 34.93 7.91
CA ASP A 67 -0.35 36.17 7.77
C ASP A 67 0.96 36.21 8.58
N ASN A 68 1.24 35.17 9.39
CA ASN A 68 2.48 35.08 10.18
C ASN A 68 3.68 34.58 9.37
N ALA A 69 3.45 33.96 8.21
CA ALA A 69 4.51 33.56 7.28
C ALA A 69 4.79 34.68 6.26
N THR A 70 6.07 34.91 5.98
CA THR A 70 6.48 35.89 4.97
C THR A 70 6.12 35.43 3.56
N ALA A 71 6.00 36.38 2.62
CA ALA A 71 5.68 36.06 1.23
C ALA A 71 6.73 35.12 0.58
N ASP A 72 8.00 35.29 0.95
CA ASP A 72 9.09 34.45 0.44
C ASP A 72 9.01 33.02 0.99
N GLU A 73 8.69 32.85 2.28
CA GLU A 73 8.48 31.53 2.88
C GLU A 73 7.27 30.82 2.26
N LYS A 74 6.17 31.55 2.02
CA LYS A 74 5.00 30.99 1.36
C LYS A 74 5.30 30.52 -0.05
N ALA A 75 5.98 31.34 -0.85
CA ALA A 75 6.36 30.98 -2.21
C ALA A 75 7.32 29.78 -2.26
N ALA A 76 8.29 29.71 -1.34
CA ALA A 76 9.21 28.58 -1.25
C ALA A 76 8.49 27.27 -0.89
N ILE A 77 7.55 27.31 0.06
CA ILE A 77 6.77 26.14 0.49
C ILE A 77 5.80 25.69 -0.61
N GLU A 78 5.11 26.62 -1.29
CA GLU A 78 4.23 26.30 -2.43
C GLU A 78 5.00 25.69 -3.61
N SER A 79 6.20 26.21 -3.90
CA SER A 79 7.07 25.64 -4.94
C SER A 79 7.50 24.22 -4.60
N ALA A 80 7.93 23.98 -3.36
CA ALA A 80 8.33 22.65 -2.89
C ALA A 80 7.17 21.65 -2.90
N ILE A 81 5.95 22.10 -2.56
CA ILE A 81 4.74 21.29 -2.69
C ILE A 81 4.45 20.93 -4.15
N SER A 82 4.57 21.91 -5.06
CA SER A 82 4.33 21.66 -6.50
C SER A 82 5.37 20.76 -7.16
N GLU A 83 6.61 20.73 -6.66
CA GLU A 83 7.65 19.82 -7.15
C GLU A 83 7.49 18.39 -6.60
N ALA A 84 6.80 18.24 -5.46
CA ALA A 84 6.58 16.97 -4.78
C ALA A 84 5.32 16.22 -5.27
N GLU A 85 4.43 16.88 -6.01
CA GLU A 85 3.23 16.32 -6.65
C GLU A 85 3.47 15.85 -8.09
#